data_AF-A0A428YQF3-F1
#
_entry.id   AF-A0A428YQF3-F1
#
_cell.length_a   1.000
_cell.length_b   1.000
_cell.length_c   1.000
_cell.angle_alpha   90.00
_cell.angle_beta   90.00
_cell.angle_gamma   90.00
#
_symmetry.space_group_name_H-M   'P 1'
#
loop_
_entity.id
_entity.type
_entity.pdbx_description
1 polymer ?
#
loop_
_entity_poly.entity_id
_entity_poly.type
_entity_poly.pdbx_seq_one_letter_code
_entity_poly.pdbx_strand_id
1 'polypeptide(L)'
;LETAALGAGVGQAGPDDDQQAQAAHQALEDALAAGDVRAYHRESRSFHMALVRPCGMLRLLGMFESAWNMTEPLQPMAHVSAGERATLHRDHDEMLAAFVARDGAALVEAARVHHERLKSSLASVPRHTGLFAEGQDIRFS
;
A
#
# COMPACT_ATOMS: atom_id res chain seq x y z
N LEU A 1 5.35 -6.91 -7.63
CA LEU A 1 4.32 -6.55 -8.64
C LEU A 1 4.16 -5.04 -8.69
N GLU A 2 3.96 -4.38 -7.54
CA GLU A 2 3.83 -2.92 -7.48
C GLU A 2 4.98 -2.15 -8.12
N THR A 3 6.22 -2.37 -7.67
CA THR A 3 7.40 -1.64 -8.17
C THR A 3 7.58 -1.80 -9.68
N ALA A 4 7.25 -2.97 -10.24
CA ALA A 4 7.24 -3.20 -11.67
C ALA A 4 6.15 -2.40 -12.39
N ALA A 5 4.94 -2.33 -11.82
CA ALA A 5 3.83 -1.53 -12.35
C ALA A 5 4.16 -0.02 -12.31
N LEU A 6 4.72 0.46 -11.20
CA LEU A 6 5.13 1.85 -11.02
C LEU A 6 6.18 2.25 -12.05
N GLY A 7 7.25 1.45 -12.19
CA GLY A 7 8.31 1.72 -13.15
C GLY A 7 7.84 1.71 -14.61
N ALA A 8 6.88 0.84 -14.96
CA ALA A 8 6.32 0.77 -16.30
C ALA A 8 5.24 1.84 -16.58
N GLY A 9 4.54 2.31 -15.55
CA GLY A 9 3.35 3.16 -15.68
C GLY A 9 3.60 4.65 -15.49
N VAL A 10 4.53 5.04 -14.61
CA VAL A 10 4.67 6.44 -14.20
C VAL A 10 4.93 7.39 -15.37
N GLY A 11 5.74 7.00 -16.36
CA GLY A 11 6.00 7.82 -17.55
C GLY A 11 4.78 8.02 -18.46
N GLN A 12 3.73 7.23 -18.28
CA GLN A 12 2.46 7.31 -19.03
C GLN A 12 1.37 8.07 -18.26
N ALA A 13 1.60 8.40 -16.99
CA ALA A 13 0.63 9.09 -16.15
C ALA A 13 0.34 10.52 -16.65
N GLY A 14 -0.94 10.89 -16.67
CA GLY A 14 -1.41 12.23 -17.03
C GLY A 14 -1.93 13.04 -15.83
N PRO A 15 -2.40 14.28 -16.08
CA PRO A 15 -2.96 15.13 -15.03
C PRO A 15 -4.13 14.49 -14.28
N ASP A 16 -4.96 13.69 -14.97
CA ASP A 16 -6.08 12.98 -14.34
C ASP A 16 -5.60 11.88 -13.37
N ASP A 17 -4.44 11.27 -13.64
CA ASP A 17 -3.82 10.31 -12.74
C ASP A 17 -3.21 11.01 -11.51
N ASP A 18 -2.61 12.19 -11.70
CA ASP A 18 -2.10 13.02 -10.60
C ASP A 18 -3.23 13.43 -9.65
N GLN A 19 -4.36 13.88 -10.20
CA GLN A 19 -5.54 14.23 -9.41
C GLN A 19 -6.08 13.03 -8.63
N GLN A 20 -6.13 11.84 -9.24
CA GLN A 20 -6.55 10.62 -8.56
C GLN A 20 -5.59 10.24 -7.43
N ALA A 21 -4.29 10.30 -7.67
CA ALA A 21 -3.27 9.99 -6.66
C ALA A 21 -3.32 10.99 -5.49
N GLN A 22 -3.45 12.28 -5.78
CA GLN A 22 -3.58 13.34 -4.77
C GLN A 22 -4.87 13.19 -3.96
N ALA A 23 -6.01 12.91 -4.61
CA ALA A 23 -7.27 12.73 -3.91
C ALA A 23 -7.25 11.51 -2.97
N ALA A 24 -6.66 10.39 -3.42
CA ALA A 24 -6.49 9.21 -2.59
C ALA A 24 -5.52 9.45 -1.42
N HIS A 25 -4.45 10.22 -1.66
CA HIS A 25 -3.51 10.63 -0.61
C HIS A 25 -4.18 11.51 0.44
N GLN A 26 -4.98 12.49 0.02
CA GLN A 26 -5.71 13.35 0.94
C GLN A 26 -6.71 12.56 1.79
N ALA A 27 -7.45 11.63 1.18
CA ALA A 27 -8.38 10.76 1.91
C ALA A 27 -7.64 9.90 2.97
N LEU A 28 -6.40 9.49 2.67
CA LEU A 28 -5.55 8.77 3.60
C LEU A 28 -5.07 9.65 4.76
N GLU A 29 -4.67 10.89 4.47
CA GLU A 29 -4.29 11.89 5.49
C GLU A 29 -5.46 12.19 6.43
N ASP A 30 -6.66 12.40 5.88
CA ASP A 30 -7.88 12.65 6.65
C ASP A 30 -8.21 11.47 7.59
N ALA A 31 -8.09 10.23 7.09
CA ALA A 31 -8.29 9.03 7.87
C ALA A 31 -7.25 8.88 9.00
N LEU A 32 -5.99 9.23 8.73
CA LEU A 32 -4.92 9.23 9.72
C LEU A 32 -5.20 10.26 10.82
N ALA A 33 -5.58 11.48 10.45
CA ALA A 33 -5.92 12.56 11.39
C ALA A 33 -7.12 12.21 12.27
N ALA A 34 -8.12 11.53 11.71
CA ALA A 34 -9.29 11.04 12.44
C ALA A 34 -8.99 9.81 13.33
N GLY A 35 -7.83 9.19 13.19
CA GLY A 35 -7.51 7.91 13.85
C GLY A 35 -8.36 6.74 13.34
N ASP A 36 -9.01 6.88 12.18
CA ASP A 36 -9.83 5.83 11.59
C ASP A 36 -8.94 4.84 10.84
N VAL A 37 -8.53 3.80 11.57
CA VAL A 37 -7.67 2.72 11.07
C VAL A 37 -8.29 1.98 9.88
N ARG A 38 -9.62 1.81 9.85
CA ARG A 38 -10.31 1.09 8.76
C ARG A 38 -10.33 1.93 7.49
N ALA A 39 -10.63 3.22 7.63
CA ALA A 39 -10.51 4.16 6.53
C ALA A 39 -9.06 4.24 6.05
N TYR A 40 -8.08 4.33 6.97
CA TYR A 40 -6.66 4.38 6.61
C TYR A 40 -6.23 3.14 5.80
N HIS A 41 -6.66 1.94 6.20
CA HIS A 41 -6.40 0.71 5.44
C HIS A 41 -6.96 0.79 4.01
N ARG A 42 -8.24 1.17 3.89
CA ARG A 42 -8.93 1.28 2.60
C ARG A 42 -8.30 2.33 1.70
N GLU A 43 -8.03 3.53 2.23
CA GLU A 43 -7.47 4.61 1.43
C GLU A 43 -5.99 4.39 1.07
N SER A 44 -5.22 3.67 1.90
CA SER A 44 -3.88 3.23 1.52
C SER A 44 -3.93 2.34 0.28
N ARG A 45 -4.87 1.39 0.23
CA ARG A 45 -5.11 0.58 -0.97
C ARG A 45 -5.51 1.44 -2.17
N SER A 46 -6.44 2.39 -2.00
CA SER A 46 -6.86 3.31 -3.07
C SER A 46 -5.68 4.10 -3.63
N PHE A 47 -4.78 4.57 -2.76
CA PHE A 47 -3.57 5.31 -3.14
C PHE A 47 -2.63 4.44 -3.98
N HIS A 48 -2.26 3.25 -3.50
CA HIS A 48 -1.42 2.32 -4.27
C HIS A 48 -2.04 1.97 -5.64
N MET A 49 -3.35 1.76 -5.70
CA MET A 49 -4.08 1.54 -6.95
C MET A 49 -3.99 2.72 -7.92
N ALA A 50 -4.13 3.95 -7.42
CA ALA A 50 -4.02 5.15 -8.25
C ALA A 50 -2.63 5.27 -8.89
N LEU A 51 -1.57 4.94 -8.15
CA LEU A 51 -0.20 5.01 -8.67
C LEU A 51 0.11 3.95 -9.73
N VAL A 52 -0.47 2.76 -9.63
CA VAL A 52 -0.19 1.65 -10.58
C VAL A 52 -1.10 1.66 -11.80
N ARG A 53 -2.28 2.29 -11.74
CA ARG A 53 -3.25 2.36 -12.85
C ARG A 53 -2.64 2.79 -14.20
N PRO A 54 -1.75 3.80 -14.26
CA PRO A 54 -1.11 4.23 -15.50
C PRO A 54 -0.32 3.15 -16.24
N CYS A 55 0.03 2.02 -15.61
CA CYS A 55 0.71 0.92 -16.32
C CYS A 55 -0.15 0.29 -17.43
N GLY A 56 -1.48 0.47 -17.40
CA GLY A 56 -2.42 -0.06 -18.41
C GLY A 56 -2.51 -1.59 -18.47
N MET A 57 -1.76 -2.30 -17.62
CA MET A 57 -1.71 -3.75 -17.60
C MET A 57 -2.89 -4.33 -16.81
N LEU A 58 -4.08 -4.42 -17.44
CA LEU A 58 -5.31 -4.87 -16.79
C LEU A 58 -5.16 -6.19 -16.01
N ARG A 59 -4.38 -7.15 -16.55
CA ARG A 59 -4.10 -8.41 -15.85
C ARG A 59 -3.31 -8.19 -14.55
N LEU A 60 -2.32 -7.30 -14.57
CA LEU A 60 -1.51 -6.97 -13.39
C LEU A 60 -2.37 -6.26 -12.34
N LEU A 61 -3.22 -5.33 -12.76
CA LEU A 61 -4.17 -4.63 -11.88
C LEU A 61 -5.15 -5.62 -11.23
N GLY A 62 -5.68 -6.58 -11.98
CA GLY A 62 -6.54 -7.63 -11.41
C GLY A 62 -5.80 -8.55 -10.42
N MET A 63 -4.53 -8.89 -10.69
CA MET A 63 -3.70 -9.64 -9.75
C MET A 63 -3.43 -8.83 -8.47
N PHE A 64 -3.18 -7.54 -8.62
CA PHE A 64 -3.02 -6.60 -7.52
C PHE A 64 -4.29 -6.63 -6.67
N GLU A 65 -5.44 -6.25 -7.24
CA GLU A 65 -6.73 -6.22 -6.54
C GLU A 65 -7.09 -7.53 -5.83
N SER A 66 -6.83 -8.68 -6.48
CA SER A 66 -7.01 -10.00 -5.88
C SER A 66 -6.14 -10.21 -4.64
N ALA A 67 -4.87 -9.80 -4.68
CA ALA A 67 -3.96 -9.88 -3.55
C ALA A 67 -4.47 -9.07 -2.34
N TRP A 68 -4.98 -7.84 -2.55
CA TRP A 68 -5.60 -7.07 -1.46
C TRP A 68 -6.85 -7.75 -0.92
N ASN A 69 -7.71 -8.31 -1.78
CA ASN A 69 -8.92 -8.98 -1.31
C ASN A 69 -8.61 -10.20 -0.45
N MET A 70 -7.51 -10.90 -0.72
CA MET A 70 -7.05 -12.02 0.13
C MET A 70 -6.50 -11.56 1.47
N THR A 71 -5.86 -10.39 1.55
CA THR A 71 -5.28 -9.87 2.79
C THR A 71 -6.21 -8.94 3.56
N GLU A 72 -7.31 -8.46 2.96
CA GLU A 72 -8.29 -7.56 3.60
C GLU A 72 -8.81 -8.07 4.95
N PRO A 73 -9.16 -9.37 5.13
CA PRO A 73 -9.62 -9.87 6.42
C PRO A 73 -8.57 -9.77 7.53
N LEU A 74 -7.29 -9.74 7.16
CA LEU A 74 -6.17 -9.62 8.10
C LEU A 74 -5.97 -8.19 8.61
N GLN A 75 -6.60 -7.19 7.99
CA GLN A 75 -6.54 -5.76 8.38
C GLN A 75 -5.14 -5.33 8.86
N PRO A 76 -4.05 -5.55 8.08
CA PRO A 76 -2.67 -5.40 8.56
C PRO A 76 -2.39 -4.05 9.23
N MET A 77 -3.00 -2.98 8.72
CA MET A 77 -2.83 -1.64 9.28
C MET A 77 -3.43 -1.45 10.68
N ALA A 78 -4.32 -2.33 11.13
CA ALA A 78 -4.83 -2.34 12.50
C ALA A 78 -3.82 -2.84 13.52
N HIS A 79 -2.81 -3.59 13.08
CA HIS A 79 -1.78 -4.15 13.95
C HIS A 79 -0.53 -3.27 14.04
N VAL A 80 -0.35 -2.36 13.09
CA VAL A 80 0.74 -1.37 13.10
C VAL A 80 0.48 -0.31 14.18
N SER A 81 1.51 0.20 14.86
CA SER A 81 1.29 1.27 15.84
C SER A 81 0.93 2.61 15.18
N ALA A 82 0.36 3.55 15.93
CA ALA A 82 0.04 4.88 15.38
C ALA A 82 1.28 5.63 14.89
N GLY A 83 2.42 5.53 15.59
CA GLY A 83 3.67 6.16 15.17
C GLY A 83 4.27 5.54 13.90
N GLU A 84 4.16 4.22 13.76
CA GLU A 84 4.57 3.54 12.52
C GLU A 84 3.64 3.86 11.36
N ARG A 85 2.31 3.95 11.58
CA ARG A 85 1.37 4.44 10.55
C ARG A 85 1.71 5.84 10.07
N ALA A 86 2.02 6.75 10.99
CA ALA A 86 2.46 8.09 10.62
C ALA A 86 3.77 8.09 9.82
N THR A 87 4.65 7.11 10.06
CA THR A 87 5.88 6.93 9.29
C THR A 87 5.60 6.37 7.89
N LEU A 88 4.75 5.36 7.79
CA LEU A 88 4.30 4.80 6.51
C LEU A 88 3.58 5.84 5.66
N HIS A 89 2.81 6.75 6.28
CA HIS A 89 2.17 7.86 5.58
C HIS A 89 3.19 8.84 4.99
N ARG A 90 4.29 9.16 5.70
CA ARG A 90 5.36 9.98 5.12
C ARG A 90 6.04 9.33 3.92
N ASP A 91 6.09 7.99 3.88
CA ASP A 91 6.58 7.30 2.69
C ASP A 91 5.62 7.53 1.50
N HIS A 92 4.32 7.64 1.76
CA HIS A 92 3.33 7.98 0.72
C HIS A 92 3.50 9.40 0.20
N ASP A 93 3.91 10.37 1.04
CA ASP A 93 4.29 11.72 0.59
C ASP A 93 5.44 11.65 -0.44
N GLU A 94 6.49 10.87 -0.13
CA GLU A 94 7.65 10.68 -1.01
C GLU A 94 7.25 10.01 -2.34
N MET A 95 6.40 8.99 -2.27
CA MET A 95 5.87 8.31 -3.45
C MET A 95 5.01 9.25 -4.32
N LEU A 96 4.12 10.04 -3.72
CA LEU A 96 3.27 10.99 -4.45
C LEU A 96 4.12 12.06 -5.14
N ALA A 97 5.10 12.63 -4.43
CA ALA A 97 5.99 13.63 -5.00
C ALA A 97 6.76 13.08 -6.21
N ALA A 98 7.31 11.87 -6.11
CA ALA A 98 8.01 11.22 -7.21
C ALA A 98 7.07 10.89 -8.38
N PHE A 99 5.86 10.44 -8.10
CA PHE A 99 4.85 10.15 -9.12
C PHE A 99 4.48 11.40 -9.92
N VAL A 100 4.14 12.50 -9.24
CA VAL A 100 3.80 13.79 -9.88
C VAL A 100 4.97 14.36 -10.68
N ALA A 101 6.20 14.18 -10.18
CA ALA A 101 7.42 14.58 -10.90
C ALA A 101 7.78 13.66 -12.07
N ARG A 102 7.04 12.56 -12.27
CA ARG A 102 7.34 11.50 -13.24
C ARG A 102 8.71 10.84 -13.03
N ASP A 103 9.24 10.92 -11.81
CA ASP A 103 10.53 10.32 -11.45
C ASP A 103 10.32 8.85 -11.08
N GLY A 104 10.41 7.99 -12.09
CA GLY A 104 10.24 6.55 -11.90
C GLY A 104 11.31 5.89 -11.02
N ALA A 105 12.54 6.43 -11.00
CA ALA A 105 13.58 5.87 -10.15
C ALA A 105 13.31 6.19 -8.68
N ALA A 106 12.99 7.46 -8.37
CA ALA A 106 12.62 7.87 -7.03
C ALA A 106 11.34 7.16 -6.55
N LEU A 107 10.33 7.02 -7.41
CA LEU A 107 9.07 6.36 -7.08
C LEU A 107 9.28 4.88 -6.73
N VAL A 108 10.08 4.16 -7.51
CA VAL A 108 10.39 2.75 -7.23
C VAL A 108 11.17 2.59 -5.93
N GLU A 109 12.13 3.48 -5.65
CA GLU A 109 12.89 3.43 -4.41
C GLU A 109 12.04 3.77 -3.18
N ALA A 110 11.23 4.82 -3.24
CA ALA A 110 10.29 5.18 -2.18
C ALA A 110 9.31 4.02 -1.88
N ALA A 111 8.74 3.40 -2.93
CA ALA A 111 7.88 2.23 -2.78
C ALA A 111 8.63 1.03 -2.17
N ARG A 112 9.91 0.83 -2.51
CA ARG A 112 10.72 -0.25 -1.92
C ARG A 112 10.96 -0.02 -0.42
N VAL A 113 11.33 1.21 -0.05
CA VAL A 113 11.52 1.61 1.36
C VAL A 113 10.23 1.43 2.15
N HIS A 114 9.10 1.90 1.60
CA HIS A 114 7.77 1.72 2.19
C HIS A 114 7.45 0.26 2.49
N HIS A 115 7.64 -0.63 1.49
CA HIS A 115 7.39 -2.06 1.67
C HIS A 115 8.27 -2.71 2.73
N GLU A 116 9.55 -2.37 2.78
CA GLU A 116 10.46 -2.92 3.80
C GLU A 116 10.08 -2.43 5.20
N ARG A 117 9.66 -1.18 5.35
CA ARG A 117 9.13 -0.66 6.62
C ARG A 117 7.85 -1.37 7.04
N LEU A 118 6.89 -1.54 6.12
CA LEU A 118 5.65 -2.27 6.41
C LEU A 118 5.93 -3.71 6.84
N LYS A 119 6.81 -4.43 6.13
CA LYS A 119 7.21 -5.80 6.53
C LYS A 119 7.81 -5.83 7.93
N SER A 120 8.68 -4.87 8.25
CA SER A 120 9.28 -4.75 9.58
C SER A 120 8.22 -4.52 10.67
N SER A 121 7.29 -3.59 10.43
CA SER A 121 6.17 -3.30 11.35
C SER A 121 5.21 -4.47 11.50
N LEU A 122 5.01 -5.30 10.48
CA LEU A 122 4.18 -6.51 10.59
C LEU A 122 4.92 -7.66 11.29
N ALA A 123 6.24 -7.76 11.12
CA ALA A 123 7.05 -8.77 11.80
C ALA A 123 7.15 -8.53 13.32
N SER A 124 6.97 -7.27 13.77
CA SER A 124 6.91 -6.93 15.19
C SER A 124 5.54 -7.20 15.83
N VAL A 125 4.51 -7.53 15.03
CA VAL A 125 3.17 -7.86 15.52
C VAL A 125 3.21 -9.23 16.22
N PRO A 126 2.68 -9.34 17.46
CA PRO A 126 2.65 -10.61 18.16
C PRO A 126 1.89 -11.70 17.40
N ARG A 127 2.47 -12.90 17.30
CA ARG A 127 1.93 -14.03 16.51
C ARG A 127 0.54 -14.52 16.94
N HIS A 128 0.13 -14.25 18.16
CA HIS A 128 -1.18 -14.63 18.71
C HIS A 128 -2.33 -13.71 18.28
N THR A 129 -2.08 -12.67 17.47
CA THR A 129 -3.11 -11.77 16.92
C THR A 129 -3.92 -12.41 15.78
N GLY A 130 -3.60 -13.65 15.37
CA GLY A 130 -4.25 -14.32 14.25
C GLY A 130 -3.74 -13.88 12.87
N LEU A 131 -2.80 -12.92 12.81
CA LEU A 131 -2.17 -12.43 11.58
C LEU A 131 -1.31 -13.50 10.88
N PHE A 132 -0.77 -14.42 11.66
CA PHE A 132 -0.09 -15.63 11.20
C PHE A 132 -0.87 -16.81 11.75
N ALA A 133 -1.76 -17.39 10.96
CA ALA A 133 -2.41 -18.64 11.35
C ALA A 133 -1.32 -19.68 11.62
N GLU A 134 -1.24 -20.18 12.85
CA GLU A 134 -0.51 -21.41 13.13
C GLU A 134 -1.16 -22.50 12.26
N GLY A 135 -0.38 -23.02 11.30
CA GLY A 135 -0.80 -24.17 10.52
C GLY A 135 -1.11 -25.30 11.50
N GLN A 136 -2.38 -25.64 11.62
CA GLN A 136 -2.78 -26.84 12.31
C GLN A 136 -2.19 -28.02 11.54
N ASP A 137 -1.19 -28.67 12.13
CA ASP A 137 -0.76 -30.02 11.77
C ASP A 137 -1.98 -30.93 11.80
N ILE A 138 -2.60 -31.13 10.64
CA ILE A 138 -3.61 -32.18 10.46
C ILE A 138 -2.83 -33.50 10.47
N ARG A 139 -2.67 -34.07 11.67
CA ARG A 139 -2.25 -35.47 11.83
C ARG A 139 -3.37 -36.37 11.34
N PHE A 140 -3.19 -36.95 10.16
CA PHE A 140 -3.92 -38.15 9.79
C PHE A 140 -3.29 -39.33 10.54
N SER A 141 -4.14 -40.09 11.24
CA SER A 141 -3.83 -41.29 12.01
C SER A 141 -3.18 -42.41 11.18
#